data_AF-A0A517PZ55-F1
#
_entry.id   AF-A0A517PZ55-F1
#
_cell.length_a   1.000
_cell.length_b   1.000
_cell.length_c   1.000
_cell.angle_alpha   90.00
_cell.angle_beta   90.00
_cell.angle_gamma   90.00
#
_symmetry.space_group_name_H-M   'P 1'
#
loop_
_entity.id
_entity.type
_entity.pdbx_description
1 polymer ?
#
loop_
_entity_poly.entity_id
_entity_poly.type
_entity_poly.pdbx_seq_one_letter_code
_entity_poly.pdbx_strand_id
1 'polypeptide(L)' 'MKSFSISRKQYWVFLIVFSLCALLGVVSLVIAELCLPNNSGGMAGRVAMFRSLGLGTLAWLGIAVWSGAMLWITRQTHSE' A
#
# COMPACT_ATOMS: atom_id res chain seq x y z
N MET A 1 -3.30 -14.60 -23.60
CA MET A 1 -3.72 -13.47 -22.74
C MET A 1 -3.31 -12.19 -23.43
N LYS A 2 -4.26 -11.29 -23.78
CA LYS A 2 -3.91 -9.99 -24.38
C LYS A 2 -3.16 -9.17 -23.34
N SER A 3 -1.84 -9.04 -23.52
CA SER A 3 -1.00 -8.21 -22.66
C SER A 3 -1.36 -6.76 -22.93
N PHE A 4 -2.21 -6.18 -22.07
CA PHE A 4 -2.41 -4.74 -22.07
C PHE A 4 -1.10 -4.11 -21.59
N SER A 5 -0.34 -3.54 -22.52
CA SER A 5 0.90 -2.83 -22.22
C SER A 5 0.54 -1.57 -21.44
N ILE A 6 0.66 -1.64 -20.12
CA ILE A 6 0.50 -0.50 -19.22
C ILE A 6 1.66 0.46 -19.50
N SER A 7 1.34 1.74 -19.75
CA SER A 7 2.37 2.75 -20.02
C SER A 7 3.20 3.03 -18.76
N ARG A 8 4.50 3.33 -18.93
CA ARG A 8 5.41 3.75 -17.83
C ARG A 8 4.80 4.83 -16.93
N LYS A 9 4.02 5.76 -17.50
CA LYS A 9 3.33 6.81 -16.75
C LYS A 9 2.26 6.26 -15.80
N GLN A 10 1.52 5.24 -16.22
CA GLN A 10 0.48 4.61 -15.40
C GLN A 10 1.10 3.90 -14.19
N TYR A 11 2.24 3.22 -14.36
CA TYR A 11 2.95 2.62 -13.23
C TYR A 11 3.39 3.66 -12.17
N TRP A 12 3.85 4.83 -12.61
CA TRP A 12 4.18 5.93 -11.68
C TRP A 12 2.95 6.48 -10.96
N VAL A 13 1.84 6.66 -11.67
CA VAL A 13 0.57 7.09 -11.06
C VAL A 13 0.11 6.08 -10.03
N PHE A 14 0.13 4.78 -10.36
CA PHE A 14 -0.18 3.72 -9.42
C PHE A 14 0.72 3.81 -8.20
N LEU A 15 2.03 3.94 -8.36
CA LEU A 15 3.00 4.01 -7.26
C LEU A 15 2.80 5.23 -6.34
N ILE A 16 2.49 6.40 -6.90
CA ILE A 16 2.26 7.62 -6.10
C ILE A 16 0.95 7.54 -5.31
N VAL A 17 -0.16 7.25 -5.99
CA VAL A 17 -1.48 7.14 -5.35
C VAL A 17 -1.45 6.04 -4.29
N PHE A 18 -0.76 4.94 -4.62
CA PHE A 18 -0.48 3.87 -3.70
C PHE A 18 0.25 4.33 -2.43
N SER A 19 1.38 5.02 -2.59
CA SER A 19 2.23 5.43 -1.46
C SER A 19 1.47 6.38 -0.54
N LEU A 20 0.62 7.24 -1.10
CA LEU A 20 -0.24 8.14 -0.34
C LEU A 20 -1.31 7.36 0.46
N CYS A 21 -1.99 6.40 -0.16
CA CYS A 21 -2.98 5.55 0.53
C CYS A 21 -2.33 4.70 1.64
N ALA A 22 -1.16 4.12 1.38
CA ALA A 22 -0.42 3.35 2.37
C ALA A 22 -0.03 4.23 3.57
N LEU A 23 0.48 5.44 3.32
CA LEU A 23 0.89 6.37 4.37
C LEU A 23 -0.30 6.86 5.20
N LEU A 24 -1.45 7.16 4.58
CA LEU A 24 -2.69 7.49 5.30
C LEU A 24 -3.18 6.33 6.18
N GLY A 25 -3.10 5.11 5.69
CA GLY A 25 -3.43 3.92 6.47
C GLY A 25 -2.53 3.75 7.70
N VAL A 26 -1.22 3.95 7.53
CA VAL A 26 -0.24 3.89 8.64
C VAL A 26 -0.48 5.00 9.66
N VAL A 27 -0.70 6.25 9.21
CA VAL A 27 -1.01 7.38 10.11
C VAL A 27 -2.29 7.11 10.91
N SER A 28 -3.30 6.50 10.28
CA SER A 28 -4.54 6.12 10.97
C SER A 28 -4.30 5.10 12.08
N LEU A 29 -3.36 4.15 11.90
CA LEU A 29 -2.97 3.20 12.94
C LEU A 29 -2.23 3.88 14.10
N VAL A 30 -1.34 4.83 13.80
CA VAL A 30 -0.63 5.60 14.84
C VAL A 30 -1.61 6.43 15.66
N ILE A 31 -2.58 7.08 15.02
CA ILE A 31 -3.64 7.82 15.72
C ILE A 31 -4.51 6.88 16.55
N ALA A 32 -4.85 5.70 16.03
CA ALA A 32 -5.61 4.70 16.77
C ALA A 32 -4.87 4.27 18.05
N GLU A 33 -3.55 4.06 17.97
CA GLU A 33 -2.73 3.75 19.15
C GLU A 33 -2.72 4.86 20.21
N LEU A 34 -2.63 6.11 19.76
CA LEU A 34 -2.53 7.28 20.65
C LEU A 34 -3.87 7.68 21.26
N CYS A 35 -4.97 7.53 20.52
CA CYS A 35 -6.28 8.05 20.92
C CYS A 35 -7.23 7.00 21.54
N LEU A 36 -7.01 5.69 21.33
CA LEU A 36 -7.93 4.69 21.90
C LEU A 36 -7.63 4.42 23.38
N PRO A 37 -8.65 4.47 24.27
CA PRO A 37 -8.50 4.20 25.69
C PRO A 37 -8.12 2.74 25.93
N ASN A 38 -7.28 2.51 26.93
CA ASN A 38 -6.78 1.19 27.29
C ASN A 38 -7.80 0.42 28.16
N ASN A 39 -8.99 0.16 27.60
CA ASN A 39 -10.04 -0.65 28.20
C ASN A 39 -10.44 -1.81 27.27
N SER A 40 -11.21 -2.78 27.76
CA SER A 40 -11.58 -3.98 27.00
C SER A 40 -12.25 -3.69 25.65
N GLY A 41 -13.08 -2.65 25.57
CA GLY A 41 -13.72 -2.20 24.32
C GLY A 41 -12.74 -1.52 23.37
N GLY A 42 -11.85 -0.68 23.88
CA GLY A 42 -10.79 -0.02 23.11
C GLY A 42 -9.74 -0.99 22.58
N MET A 43 -9.40 -2.04 23.33
CA MET A 43 -8.51 -3.11 22.86
C MET A 43 -9.14 -3.94 21.73
N ALA A 44 -10.42 -4.29 21.84
CA ALA A 44 -11.12 -5.00 20.77
C ALA A 44 -11.20 -4.16 19.48
N GLY A 45 -11.50 -2.86 19.63
CA GLY A 45 -11.48 -1.89 18.53
C GLY A 45 -10.12 -1.74 17.86
N ARG A 46 -9.04 -1.64 18.66
CA ARG A 46 -7.65 -1.62 18.16
C ARG A 46 -7.33 -2.87 17.35
N VAL A 47 -7.63 -4.07 17.87
CA VAL A 47 -7.30 -5.33 17.19
C VAL A 47 -8.07 -5.47 15.86
N ALA A 48 -9.34 -5.06 15.82
CA ALA A 48 -10.14 -5.06 14.59
C ALA A 48 -9.57 -4.09 13.54
N MET A 49 -9.20 -2.86 13.95
CA MET A 49 -8.56 -1.88 13.07
C MET A 49 -7.19 -2.36 12.56
N PHE A 50 -6.35 -2.89 13.44
CA PHE A 50 -5.04 -3.41 13.05
C PHE A 50 -5.14 -4.56 12.04
N ARG A 51 -6.12 -5.45 12.19
CA ARG A 51 -6.33 -6.56 11.26
C ARG A 51 -6.77 -6.09 9.88
N SER A 52 -7.77 -5.22 9.80
CA SER A 52 -8.31 -4.75 8.51
C SER A 52 -7.31 -3.87 7.77
N LEU A 53 -6.69 -2.92 8.48
CA LEU A 53 -5.72 -2.01 7.91
C LEU A 53 -4.41 -2.72 7.58
N GLY A 54 -3.91 -3.61 8.44
CA GLY A 54 -2.68 -4.36 8.18
C GLY A 54 -2.77 -5.26 6.94
N LEU A 55 -3.88 -5.98 6.76
CA LEU A 55 -4.12 -6.77 5.55
C LEU A 55 -4.21 -5.89 4.31
N GLY A 56 -4.92 -4.76 4.42
CA GLY A 56 -4.95 -3.74 3.39
C GLY A 56 -3.53 -3.32 3.01
N THR A 57 -2.76 -2.76 3.94
CA THR A 57 -1.42 -2.22 3.70
C THR A 57 -0.47 -3.26 3.11
N LEU A 58 -0.52 -4.53 3.52
CA LEU A 58 0.31 -5.60 2.96
C LEU A 58 -0.07 -5.97 1.52
N ALA A 59 -1.37 -6.18 1.25
CA ALA A 59 -1.86 -6.45 -0.10
C ALA A 59 -1.49 -5.30 -1.05
N TRP A 60 -1.67 -4.09 -0.55
CA TRP A 60 -1.25 -2.87 -1.18
C TRP A 60 0.28 -2.88 -1.44
N LEU A 61 1.12 -3.13 -0.44
CA LEU A 61 2.58 -3.07 -0.57
C LEU A 61 3.10 -4.06 -1.63
N GLY A 62 2.47 -5.22 -1.77
CA GLY A 62 2.77 -6.17 -2.85
C GLY A 62 2.56 -5.58 -4.25
N ILE A 63 1.48 -4.83 -4.45
CA ILE A 63 1.19 -4.14 -5.73
C ILE A 63 2.25 -3.07 -6.01
N ALA A 64 2.67 -2.33 -4.99
CA ALA A 64 3.71 -1.31 -5.12
C ALA A 64 5.06 -1.91 -5.53
N VAL A 65 5.50 -2.95 -4.81
CA VAL A 65 6.73 -3.67 -5.12
C VAL A 65 6.68 -4.25 -6.53
N TRP A 66 5.55 -4.84 -6.93
CA TRP A 66 5.37 -5.36 -8.28
C TRP A 66 5.44 -4.26 -9.36
N SER A 67 4.77 -3.13 -9.14
CA SER A 67 4.82 -1.99 -10.08
C SER A 67 6.23 -1.41 -10.22
N GLY A 68 6.98 -1.30 -9.11
CA GLY A 68 8.36 -0.83 -9.09
C GLY A 68 9.30 -1.80 -9.81
N ALA A 69 9.14 -3.11 -9.59
CA ALA A 69 9.90 -4.15 -10.29
C ALA A 69 9.65 -4.11 -11.81
N MET A 70 8.40 -3.95 -12.24
CA MET A 70 8.08 -3.82 -13.67
C MET A 70 8.64 -2.55 -14.31
N LEU A 71 8.64 -1.43 -13.58
CA LEU A 71 9.32 -0.21 -14.01
C LEU A 71 10.83 -0.42 -14.18
N TRP A 72 11.47 -1.16 -13.28
CA TRP A 72 12.89 -1.49 -13.35
C TRP A 72 13.22 -2.34 -14.58
N ILE A 73 12.45 -3.40 -14.83
CA ILE A 73 12.61 -4.29 -15.99
C ILE A 73 12.41 -3.52 -17.31
N THR A 74 11.37 -2.68 -17.39
CA THR A 74 11.09 -1.82 -18.55
C THR A 74 12.20 -0.77 -18.79
N ARG A 75 13.01 -0.46 -17.77
CA ARG A 75 14.13 0.47 -17.90
C ARG A 75 15.36 -0.21 -18.50
N GLN A 76 15.61 -1.46 -18.15
CA GLN A 76 16.74 -2.23 -18.68
C GLN A 76 16.55 -2.61 -20.16
N THR A 77 15.34 -3.00 -20.56
CA THR A 77 15.00 -3.34 -21.97
C THR A 77 15.11 -2.17 -22.95
N HIS A 78 15.12 -0.93 -22.48
CA HIS A 78 15.26 0.26 -23.33
C HIS A 78 16.70 0.79 -23.40
N SER A 79 17.64 0.09 -22.75
CA SER A 79 19.07 0.45 -22.69
C SER A 79 19.95 -0.43 -23.59
N GLU A 80 19.34 -1.37 -24.33
CA GLU A 80 19.92 -2.09 -25.47
C GLU A 80 19.43 -1.45 -26.78
#